data_AF-A0AAN8AFM4-F1
#
_entry.id   AF-A0AAN8AFM4-F1
#
_cell.length_a   1.000
_cell.length_b   1.000
_cell.length_c   1.000
_cell.angle_alpha   90.00
_cell.angle_beta   90.00
_cell.angle_gamma   90.00
#
_symmetry.space_group_name_H-M   'P 1'
#
loop_
_entity.id
_entity.type
_entity.pdbx_description
1 polymer ?
#
loop_
_entity_poly.entity_id
_entity_poly.type
_entity_poly.pdbx_seq_one_letter_code
_entity_poly.pdbx_strand_id
1 'polypeptide(L)'
;MDEKKGLDLGSTYRNEKSCKEFLVAIAEITRLAIEDKVKSAKFITIMSDGSTDVSATEQEIIYLHFAVDGKTHCNFLGLVQCDKPDANGIYDAIMQAVKLPGIPKEEMMKKIVGFAGDGAAVNTGKKAGVIALMRERISGDILMVQCMAHRVELAFKEAMKQASLFIKVYVLLDALYKLYRIPKQAAGLKAAFSTTNISKIWPVRVGGTRWVSHTHTALQNMLRGYRAIVLHLSQVATTRTASGMQAKAKGLLKTLRSKDAMTFAHLLSDILAVLSKLSKTLQQREVCTYHVHEALKATMTSINKFKDRAGPEQRKLQQGDCNSFEGQTLTGVDHSSGQIE
;
A
#
# COMPACT_ATOMS: atom_id res chain seq x y z
N MET A 1 11.86 -19.80 24.66
CA MET A 1 10.69 -20.30 25.41
C MET A 1 11.15 -21.17 26.59
N ASP A 2 12.24 -21.93 26.46
CA ASP A 2 12.75 -22.80 27.53
C ASP A 2 13.61 -22.08 28.58
N GLU A 3 14.31 -20.98 28.24
CA GLU A 3 14.88 -20.08 29.27
C GLU A 3 13.82 -19.44 30.16
N LYS A 4 12.63 -19.15 29.60
CA LYS A 4 11.49 -18.67 30.39
C LYS A 4 10.97 -19.75 31.35
N LYS A 5 11.38 -21.01 31.16
CA LYS A 5 11.12 -22.14 32.07
C LYS A 5 12.32 -22.46 32.97
N GLY A 6 13.37 -21.62 32.97
CA GLY A 6 14.55 -21.78 33.83
C GLY A 6 15.61 -22.76 33.32
N LEU A 7 15.51 -23.23 32.06
CA LEU A 7 16.53 -24.09 31.47
C LEU A 7 17.73 -23.25 31.00
N ASP A 8 18.91 -23.56 31.52
CA ASP A 8 20.19 -23.05 31.01
C ASP A 8 20.49 -23.74 29.68
N LEU A 9 20.37 -23.00 28.59
CA LEU A 9 20.62 -23.49 27.23
C LEU A 9 22.08 -23.29 26.80
N GLY A 10 22.95 -22.79 27.68
CA GLY A 10 24.35 -22.48 27.38
C GLY A 10 24.55 -21.36 26.35
N SER A 11 25.80 -20.92 26.18
CA SER A 11 26.17 -19.85 25.23
C SER A 11 26.76 -20.37 23.91
N THR A 12 27.07 -21.67 23.83
CA THR A 12 27.83 -22.29 22.74
C THR A 12 27.28 -21.99 21.35
N TYR A 13 25.95 -21.98 21.18
CA TYR A 13 25.29 -21.70 19.90
C TYR A 13 24.58 -20.34 19.84
N ARG A 14 24.81 -19.49 20.84
CA ARG A 14 24.21 -18.15 20.96
C ARG A 14 25.15 -17.08 20.44
N ASN A 15 25.67 -17.32 19.26
CA ASN A 15 26.59 -16.41 18.60
C ASN A 15 26.17 -16.25 17.12
N GLU A 16 26.71 -15.22 16.49
CA GLU A 16 26.39 -14.89 15.11
C GLU A 16 26.74 -16.02 14.13
N LYS A 17 27.82 -16.76 14.38
CA LYS A 17 28.26 -17.86 13.52
C LYS A 17 27.25 -19.00 13.52
N SER A 18 26.86 -19.48 14.69
CA SER A 18 25.85 -20.55 14.81
C SER A 18 24.49 -20.11 14.28
N CYS A 19 24.10 -18.83 14.49
CA CYS A 19 22.88 -18.28 13.90
C CYS A 19 22.91 -18.36 12.36
N LYS A 20 24.02 -17.97 11.72
CA LYS A 20 24.21 -18.09 10.27
C LYS A 20 24.15 -19.54 9.80
N GLU A 21 24.83 -20.45 10.48
CA GLU A 21 24.80 -21.89 10.16
C GLU A 21 23.38 -22.44 10.23
N PHE A 22 22.61 -22.12 11.28
CA PHE A 22 21.22 -22.54 11.41
C PHE A 22 20.33 -21.94 10.33
N LEU A 23 20.51 -20.66 9.98
CA LEU A 23 19.77 -20.02 8.91
C LEU A 23 20.03 -20.68 7.55
N VAL A 24 21.29 -21.04 7.26
CA VAL A 24 21.65 -21.76 6.04
C VAL A 24 20.98 -23.14 6.01
N ALA A 25 21.08 -23.91 7.10
CA ALA A 25 20.46 -25.23 7.18
C ALA A 25 18.92 -25.16 7.04
N ILE A 26 18.27 -24.21 7.70
CA ILE A 26 16.82 -23.99 7.57
C ILE A 26 16.45 -23.62 6.13
N ALA A 27 17.24 -22.74 5.49
CA ALA A 27 17.00 -22.33 4.11
C ALA A 27 17.15 -23.51 3.14
N GLU A 28 18.17 -24.36 3.34
CA GLU A 28 18.38 -25.57 2.53
C GLU A 28 17.19 -26.54 2.66
N ILE A 29 16.80 -26.88 3.88
CA ILE A 29 15.64 -27.77 4.12
C ILE A 29 14.34 -27.18 3.56
N THR A 30 14.16 -25.86 3.70
CA THR A 30 12.98 -25.16 3.14
C THR A 30 12.98 -25.22 1.61
N ARG A 31 14.13 -25.04 0.95
CA ARG A 31 14.26 -25.14 -0.50
C ARG A 31 14.00 -26.55 -1.01
N LEU A 32 14.52 -27.57 -0.34
CA LEU A 32 14.24 -28.98 -0.67
C LEU A 32 12.74 -29.28 -0.59
N ALA A 33 12.07 -28.81 0.46
CA ALA A 33 10.62 -28.98 0.60
C ALA A 33 9.80 -28.23 -0.48
N ILE A 34 10.30 -27.10 -0.98
CA ILE A 34 9.70 -26.41 -2.13
C ILE A 34 9.94 -27.23 -3.41
N GLU A 35 11.17 -27.71 -3.62
CA GLU A 35 11.54 -28.49 -4.78
C GLU A 35 10.68 -29.75 -4.93
N ASP A 36 10.48 -30.52 -3.87
CA ASP A 36 9.65 -31.74 -3.91
C ASP A 36 8.19 -31.45 -4.28
N LYS A 37 7.66 -30.30 -3.85
CA LYS A 37 6.32 -29.85 -4.25
C LYS A 37 6.29 -29.43 -5.72
N VAL A 38 7.32 -28.74 -6.21
CA VAL A 38 7.41 -28.33 -7.62
C VAL A 38 7.58 -29.53 -8.55
N LYS A 39 8.31 -30.58 -8.14
CA LYS A 39 8.37 -31.86 -8.88
C LYS A 39 6.97 -32.42 -9.12
N SER A 40 6.14 -32.43 -8.07
CA SER A 40 4.76 -32.92 -8.09
C SER A 40 3.80 -32.00 -8.85
N ALA A 41 4.11 -30.70 -8.95
CA ALA A 41 3.27 -29.73 -9.65
C ALA A 41 3.34 -29.93 -11.17
N LYS A 42 2.18 -29.96 -11.84
CA LYS A 42 2.11 -30.03 -13.30
C LYS A 42 2.47 -28.69 -13.96
N PHE A 43 2.05 -27.59 -13.34
CA PHE A 43 2.21 -26.24 -13.85
C PHE A 43 2.58 -25.28 -12.73
N ILE A 44 3.39 -24.28 -13.05
CA ILE A 44 3.81 -23.22 -12.15
C ILE A 44 3.63 -21.85 -12.80
N THR A 45 3.34 -20.86 -11.96
CA THR A 45 3.38 -19.44 -12.29
C THR A 45 4.48 -18.79 -11.46
N ILE A 46 5.31 -18.00 -12.12
CA ILE A 46 6.34 -17.19 -11.46
C ILE A 46 5.70 -15.86 -11.09
N MET A 47 5.91 -15.39 -9.86
CA MET A 47 5.56 -14.03 -9.46
C MET A 47 6.83 -13.27 -9.11
N SER A 48 6.98 -12.05 -9.64
CA SER A 48 8.13 -11.17 -9.41
C SER A 48 7.65 -9.79 -8.96
N ASP A 49 8.36 -9.19 -8.00
CA ASP A 49 8.16 -7.81 -7.59
C ASP A 49 9.52 -7.14 -7.37
N GLY A 50 9.67 -5.93 -7.89
CA GLY A 50 10.91 -5.17 -7.80
C GLY A 50 10.98 -4.34 -6.53
N SER A 51 12.14 -4.29 -5.90
CA SER A 51 12.45 -3.35 -4.82
C SER A 51 13.87 -2.86 -4.96
N THR A 52 14.07 -1.58 -4.66
CA THR A 52 15.41 -1.00 -4.59
C THR A 52 15.95 -1.11 -3.16
N ASP A 53 17.18 -1.58 -2.99
CA ASP A 53 17.86 -1.65 -1.69
C ASP A 53 18.47 -0.30 -1.25
N VAL A 54 19.12 -0.28 -0.08
CA VAL A 54 19.73 0.93 0.50
C VAL A 54 20.91 1.46 -0.32
N SER A 55 21.51 0.62 -1.17
CA SER A 55 22.58 0.96 -2.12
C SER A 55 22.04 1.36 -3.51
N ALA A 56 20.73 1.56 -3.64
CA ALA A 56 20.07 1.87 -4.91
C ALA A 56 20.18 0.74 -5.95
N THR A 57 20.44 -0.50 -5.52
CA THR A 57 20.51 -1.66 -6.40
C THR A 57 19.15 -2.33 -6.47
N GLU A 58 18.75 -2.73 -7.68
CA GLU A 58 17.47 -3.38 -7.90
C GLU A 58 17.53 -4.86 -7.48
N GLN A 59 16.53 -5.27 -6.71
CA GLN A 59 16.38 -6.61 -6.20
C GLN A 59 14.99 -7.13 -6.62
N GLU A 60 14.95 -8.34 -7.17
CA GLU A 60 13.71 -9.01 -7.53
C GLU A 60 13.36 -10.05 -6.48
N ILE A 61 12.19 -9.89 -5.86
CA ILE A 61 11.62 -10.92 -5.01
C ILE A 61 10.82 -11.89 -5.86
N ILE A 62 11.16 -13.17 -5.77
CA ILE A 62 10.59 -14.20 -6.64
C ILE A 62 9.81 -15.22 -5.81
N TYR A 63 8.58 -15.49 -6.26
CA TYR A 63 7.72 -16.53 -5.73
C TYR A 63 7.32 -17.52 -6.82
N LEU A 64 7.07 -18.77 -6.41
CA LEU A 64 6.38 -19.76 -7.22
C LEU A 64 4.97 -19.95 -6.71
N HIS A 65 4.00 -19.85 -7.62
CA HIS A 65 2.60 -20.14 -7.38
C HIS A 65 2.16 -21.35 -8.20
N PHE A 66 1.63 -22.38 -7.54
CA PHE A 66 1.23 -23.63 -8.19
C PHE A 66 0.18 -24.37 -7.37
N ALA A 67 -0.40 -25.43 -7.93
CA ALA A 67 -1.37 -26.27 -7.23
C ALA A 67 -0.95 -27.74 -7.25
N VAL A 68 -1.09 -28.40 -6.09
CA VAL A 68 -0.87 -29.83 -5.89
C VAL A 68 -2.02 -30.35 -5.01
N ASP A 69 -2.64 -31.47 -5.37
CA ASP A 69 -3.73 -32.10 -4.62
C ASP A 69 -4.89 -31.14 -4.27
N GLY A 70 -5.26 -30.29 -5.23
CA GLY A 70 -6.34 -29.31 -5.07
C GLY A 70 -6.02 -28.13 -4.14
N LYS A 71 -4.78 -28.01 -3.67
CA LYS A 71 -4.32 -26.92 -2.80
C LYS A 71 -3.37 -25.99 -3.54
N THR A 72 -3.57 -24.69 -3.39
CA THR A 72 -2.66 -23.67 -3.92
C THR A 72 -1.48 -23.46 -2.98
N HIS A 73 -0.31 -23.28 -3.57
CA HIS A 73 0.94 -23.01 -2.88
C HIS A 73 1.53 -21.73 -3.43
N CYS A 74 1.97 -20.83 -2.54
CA CYS A 74 2.71 -19.62 -2.87
C CYS A 74 3.98 -19.61 -2.02
N ASN A 75 5.11 -19.90 -2.66
CA ASN A 75 6.38 -20.14 -1.98
C ASN A 75 7.41 -19.10 -2.40
N PHE A 76 7.97 -18.40 -1.41
CA PHE A 76 9.12 -17.53 -1.60
C PHE A 76 10.32 -18.37 -2.03
N LEU A 77 10.99 -17.95 -3.10
CA LEU A 77 12.12 -18.65 -3.67
C LEU A 77 13.44 -17.94 -3.38
N GLY A 78 13.43 -16.61 -3.46
CA GLY A 78 14.60 -15.80 -3.18
C GLY A 78 14.35 -14.32 -3.42
N LEU A 79 15.30 -13.54 -2.92
CA LEU A 79 15.55 -12.16 -3.33
C LEU A 79 16.83 -12.19 -4.15
N VAL A 80 16.75 -11.85 -5.42
CA VAL A 80 17.87 -11.94 -6.35
C VAL A 80 18.22 -10.55 -6.84
N GLN A 81 19.50 -10.21 -6.73
CA GLN A 81 20.03 -8.94 -7.23
C GLN A 81 20.02 -8.96 -8.76
N CYS A 82 19.47 -7.92 -9.36
CA CYS A 82 19.53 -7.71 -10.80
C CYS A 82 20.79 -6.91 -11.14
N ASP A 83 21.58 -7.41 -12.09
CA ASP A 83 22.74 -6.66 -12.62
C ASP A 83 22.30 -5.35 -13.30
N LYS A 84 21.11 -5.38 -13.93
CA LYS A 84 20.47 -4.24 -14.58
C LYS A 84 18.97 -4.23 -14.28
N PRO A 85 18.36 -3.07 -14.02
CA PRO A 85 16.91 -2.94 -13.83
C PRO A 85 16.17 -2.90 -15.19
N ASP A 86 16.56 -3.78 -16.12
CA ASP A 86 15.93 -3.96 -17.43
C ASP A 86 15.34 -5.36 -17.56
N ALA A 87 14.59 -5.60 -18.64
CA ALA A 87 13.88 -6.87 -18.81
C ALA A 87 14.82 -8.08 -18.90
N ASN A 88 16.04 -7.94 -19.43
CA ASN A 88 16.99 -9.04 -19.48
C ASN A 88 17.55 -9.33 -18.09
N GLY A 89 17.96 -8.30 -17.35
CA GLY A 89 18.45 -8.46 -15.98
C GLY A 89 17.42 -9.09 -15.04
N ILE A 90 16.14 -8.68 -15.16
CA ILE A 90 15.04 -9.28 -14.40
C ILE A 90 14.80 -10.74 -14.85
N TYR A 91 14.78 -11.00 -16.15
CA TYR A 91 14.63 -12.36 -16.68
C TYR A 91 15.74 -13.29 -16.17
N ASP A 92 16.99 -12.84 -16.18
CA ASP A 92 18.14 -13.62 -15.74
C ASP A 92 18.06 -13.89 -14.23
N ALA A 93 17.67 -12.89 -13.42
CA ALA A 93 17.43 -13.06 -11.99
C ALA A 93 16.31 -14.08 -11.70
N ILE A 94 15.21 -14.04 -12.47
CA ILE A 94 14.14 -15.04 -12.38
C ILE A 94 14.67 -16.42 -12.72
N MET A 95 15.39 -16.57 -13.84
CA MET A 95 15.93 -17.87 -14.28
C MET A 95 16.95 -18.44 -13.29
N GLN A 96 17.72 -17.58 -12.62
CA GLN A 96 18.62 -17.96 -11.54
C GLN A 96 17.84 -18.51 -10.34
N ALA A 97 16.76 -17.85 -9.93
CA ALA A 97 15.98 -18.29 -8.77
C ALA A 97 15.25 -19.62 -9.02
N VAL A 98 14.65 -19.80 -10.20
CA VAL A 98 13.88 -21.02 -10.54
C VAL A 98 14.76 -22.24 -10.85
N LYS A 99 16.09 -22.09 -10.82
CA LYS A 99 17.02 -23.21 -10.93
C LYS A 99 17.05 -24.01 -9.63
N LEU A 100 16.20 -25.03 -9.55
CA LEU A 100 16.16 -25.99 -8.46
C LEU A 100 17.02 -27.23 -8.82
N PRO A 101 18.04 -27.60 -8.02
CA PRO A 101 19.01 -28.63 -8.38
C PRO A 101 18.41 -29.99 -8.76
N GLY A 102 17.32 -30.41 -8.13
CA GLY A 102 16.67 -31.68 -8.42
C GLY A 102 15.62 -31.63 -9.54
N ILE A 103 15.54 -30.53 -10.30
CA ILE A 103 14.64 -30.41 -11.45
C ILE A 103 15.44 -29.98 -12.69
N PRO A 104 15.56 -30.84 -13.71
CA PRO A 104 16.21 -30.47 -14.97
C PRO A 104 15.64 -29.20 -15.58
N LYS A 105 16.48 -28.39 -16.22
CA LYS A 105 16.08 -27.08 -16.78
C LYS A 105 14.92 -27.25 -17.76
N GLU A 106 15.01 -28.23 -18.65
CA GLU A 106 14.01 -28.51 -19.68
C GLU A 106 12.66 -28.92 -19.06
N GLU A 107 12.68 -29.63 -17.93
CA GLU A 107 11.48 -29.98 -17.18
C GLU A 107 10.87 -28.74 -16.52
N MET A 108 11.69 -27.92 -15.86
CA MET A 108 11.25 -26.66 -15.25
C MET A 108 10.60 -25.75 -16.29
N MET A 109 11.21 -25.57 -17.46
CA MET A 109 10.68 -24.72 -18.53
C MET A 109 9.30 -25.18 -19.01
N LYS A 110 9.06 -26.50 -19.11
CA LYS A 110 7.75 -27.06 -19.50
C LYS A 110 6.66 -26.84 -18.46
N LYS A 111 7.02 -26.68 -17.18
CA LYS A 111 6.06 -26.41 -16.10
C LYS A 111 5.63 -24.93 -16.08
N ILE A 112 6.43 -24.00 -16.57
CA ILE A 112 6.13 -22.56 -16.52
C ILE A 112 5.01 -22.22 -17.51
N VAL A 113 3.86 -21.81 -16.98
CA VAL A 113 2.68 -21.40 -17.78
C VAL A 113 2.26 -19.96 -17.55
N GLY A 114 2.85 -19.30 -16.55
CA GLY A 114 2.46 -17.96 -16.16
C GLY A 114 3.59 -17.14 -15.57
N PHE A 115 3.51 -15.84 -15.80
CA PHE A 115 4.31 -14.82 -15.17
C PHE A 115 3.39 -13.76 -14.58
N ALA A 116 3.64 -13.37 -13.34
CA ALA A 116 2.94 -12.31 -12.65
C ALA A 116 3.92 -11.25 -12.19
N GLY A 117 3.60 -10.00 -12.46
CA GLY A 117 4.42 -8.85 -12.07
C GLY A 117 3.58 -7.59 -12.05
N ASP A 118 4.20 -6.45 -11.73
CA ASP A 118 3.52 -5.18 -11.81
C ASP A 118 3.17 -4.80 -13.27
N GLY A 119 2.46 -3.67 -13.42
CA GLY A 119 2.06 -3.17 -14.74
C GLY A 119 3.17 -2.42 -15.48
N ALA A 120 4.40 -2.38 -14.99
CA ALA A 120 5.47 -1.61 -15.61
C ALA A 120 5.81 -2.15 -17.01
N ALA A 121 6.30 -1.26 -17.87
CA ALA A 121 6.67 -1.60 -19.24
C ALA A 121 7.80 -2.65 -19.29
N VAL A 122 8.68 -2.66 -18.28
CA VAL A 122 9.75 -3.66 -18.15
C VAL A 122 9.19 -5.09 -17.99
N ASN A 123 8.05 -5.25 -17.31
CA ASN A 123 7.40 -6.54 -17.11
C ASN A 123 6.43 -6.90 -18.26
N THR A 124 5.68 -5.91 -18.75
CA THR A 124 4.52 -6.10 -19.63
C THR A 124 4.76 -5.76 -21.11
N GLY A 125 5.93 -5.19 -21.44
CA GLY A 125 6.26 -4.72 -22.78
C GLY A 125 6.19 -5.82 -23.84
N LYS A 126 5.48 -5.55 -24.95
CA LYS A 126 5.23 -6.55 -26.00
C LYS A 126 6.47 -7.05 -26.74
N LYS A 127 7.51 -6.20 -26.85
CA LYS A 127 8.72 -6.48 -27.64
C LYS A 127 9.98 -6.68 -26.80
N ALA A 128 10.03 -6.06 -25.63
CA ALA A 128 11.24 -5.99 -24.80
C ALA A 128 10.90 -6.05 -23.30
N GLY A 129 9.72 -6.55 -22.94
CA GLY A 129 9.36 -6.82 -21.55
C GLY A 129 9.76 -8.25 -21.14
N VAL A 130 9.81 -8.51 -19.84
CA VAL A 130 10.09 -9.85 -19.28
C VAL A 130 9.15 -10.90 -19.86
N ILE A 131 7.86 -10.59 -20.00
CA ILE A 131 6.90 -11.51 -20.65
C ILE A 131 7.27 -11.84 -22.10
N ALA A 132 7.79 -10.88 -22.88
CA ALA A 132 8.20 -11.12 -24.25
C ALA A 132 9.40 -12.08 -24.29
N LEU A 133 10.38 -11.86 -23.42
CA LEU A 133 11.56 -12.73 -23.26
C LEU A 133 11.16 -14.15 -22.83
N MET A 134 10.24 -14.29 -21.87
CA MET A 134 9.74 -15.59 -21.45
C MET A 134 9.03 -16.30 -22.59
N ARG A 135 8.22 -15.60 -23.37
CA ARG A 135 7.52 -16.19 -24.51
C ARG A 135 8.44 -16.65 -25.63
N GLU A 136 9.49 -15.87 -25.89
CA GLU A 136 10.52 -16.19 -26.88
C GLU A 136 11.39 -17.37 -26.43
N ARG A 137 11.83 -17.39 -25.17
CA ARG A 137 12.85 -18.33 -24.67
C ARG A 137 12.29 -19.59 -24.01
N ILE A 138 11.01 -19.58 -23.63
CA ILE A 138 10.36 -20.70 -22.92
C ILE A 138 9.17 -21.23 -23.73
N SER A 139 8.09 -20.44 -23.86
CA SER A 139 6.88 -20.83 -24.61
C SER A 139 5.98 -19.63 -24.91
N GLY A 140 5.49 -19.54 -26.15
CA GLY A 140 4.58 -18.48 -26.59
C GLY A 140 3.28 -18.38 -25.79
N ASP A 141 2.87 -19.46 -25.13
CA ASP A 141 1.60 -19.58 -24.41
C ASP A 141 1.64 -19.04 -22.97
N ILE A 142 2.78 -18.52 -22.51
CA ILE A 142 2.91 -18.00 -21.13
C ILE A 142 1.94 -16.84 -20.92
N LEU A 143 1.11 -16.98 -19.88
CA LEU A 143 0.13 -15.98 -19.48
C LEU A 143 0.79 -14.88 -18.65
N MET A 144 0.45 -13.62 -18.94
CA MET A 144 0.84 -12.48 -18.11
C MET A 144 -0.30 -12.09 -17.18
N VAL A 145 -0.03 -12.10 -15.87
CA VAL A 145 -0.96 -11.62 -14.85
C VAL A 145 -0.40 -10.36 -14.22
N GLN A 146 -0.99 -9.22 -14.52
CA GLN A 146 -0.62 -7.96 -13.88
C GLN A 146 -1.14 -7.91 -12.44
N CYS A 147 -0.33 -7.36 -11.53
CA CYS A 147 -0.70 -7.15 -10.14
C CYS A 147 -1.99 -6.32 -10.01
N MET A 148 -3.08 -6.98 -9.58
CA MET A 148 -4.40 -6.35 -9.48
C MET A 148 -4.43 -5.25 -8.42
N ALA A 149 -3.70 -5.43 -7.31
CA ALA A 149 -3.58 -4.39 -6.29
C ALA A 149 -2.91 -3.12 -6.84
N HIS A 150 -1.83 -3.28 -7.62
CA HIS A 150 -1.16 -2.15 -8.27
C HIS A 150 -2.08 -1.45 -9.29
N ARG A 151 -2.93 -2.20 -10.01
CA ARG A 151 -3.92 -1.60 -10.92
C ARG A 151 -4.95 -0.72 -10.20
N VAL A 152 -5.40 -1.11 -9.01
CA VAL A 152 -6.30 -0.27 -8.20
C VAL A 152 -5.60 1.02 -7.77
N GLU A 153 -4.35 0.91 -7.34
CA GLU A 153 -3.51 2.04 -6.94
C GLU A 153 -3.29 3.04 -8.10
N LEU A 154 -2.99 2.54 -9.31
CA LEU A 154 -2.87 3.38 -10.51
C LEU A 154 -4.21 3.99 -10.94
N ALA A 155 -5.30 3.22 -10.93
CA ALA A 155 -6.62 3.74 -11.29
C ALA A 155 -7.06 4.88 -10.37
N PHE A 156 -6.83 4.73 -9.05
CA PHE A 156 -7.06 5.80 -8.08
C PHE A 156 -6.20 7.03 -8.38
N LYS A 157 -4.89 6.83 -8.60
CA LYS A 157 -3.96 7.93 -8.92
C LYS A 157 -4.42 8.70 -10.15
N GLU A 158 -4.75 8.01 -11.25
CA GLU A 158 -5.22 8.64 -12.48
C GLU A 158 -6.55 9.38 -12.28
N ALA A 159 -7.52 8.77 -11.60
CA ALA A 159 -8.82 9.40 -11.33
C ALA A 159 -8.68 10.68 -10.49
N MET A 160 -7.73 10.70 -9.56
CA MET A 160 -7.55 11.84 -8.66
C MET A 160 -6.73 12.99 -9.25
N LYS A 161 -5.99 12.77 -10.36
CA LYS A 161 -5.13 13.81 -10.98
C LYS A 161 -5.88 15.07 -11.36
N GLN A 162 -7.14 14.93 -11.79
CA GLN A 162 -7.95 16.05 -12.29
C GLN A 162 -8.88 16.64 -11.22
N ALA A 163 -8.98 16.01 -10.04
CA ALA A 163 -9.86 16.46 -8.98
C ALA A 163 -9.20 17.60 -8.17
N SER A 164 -9.59 18.84 -8.42
CA SER A 164 -9.05 20.03 -7.72
C SER A 164 -9.22 19.96 -6.20
N LEU A 165 -10.36 19.45 -5.71
CA LEU A 165 -10.62 19.23 -4.29
C LEU A 165 -9.71 18.15 -3.70
N PHE A 166 -9.37 17.11 -4.47
CA PHE A 166 -8.37 16.13 -4.06
C PHE A 166 -7.00 16.78 -3.86
N ILE A 167 -6.54 17.58 -4.81
CA ILE A 167 -5.26 18.28 -4.71
C ILE A 167 -5.24 19.16 -3.45
N LYS A 168 -6.31 19.90 -3.19
CA LYS A 168 -6.46 20.75 -2.00
C LYS A 168 -6.36 19.95 -0.69
N VAL A 169 -7.08 18.82 -0.58
CA VAL A 169 -7.04 17.95 0.61
C VAL A 169 -5.68 17.24 0.74
N TYR A 170 -5.11 16.76 -0.36
CA TYR A 170 -3.79 16.12 -0.37
C TYR A 170 -2.69 17.06 0.14
N VAL A 171 -2.67 18.30 -0.35
CA VAL A 171 -1.72 19.34 0.09
C VAL A 171 -1.90 19.67 1.57
N LEU A 172 -3.15 19.73 2.06
CA LEU A 172 -3.44 19.91 3.49
C LEU A 172 -2.81 18.78 4.32
N LEU A 173 -3.08 17.52 3.96
CA LEU A 173 -2.60 16.36 4.70
C LEU A 173 -1.07 16.29 4.72
N ASP A 174 -0.41 16.52 3.58
CA ASP A 174 1.06 16.55 3.48
C ASP A 174 1.67 17.71 4.29
N ALA A 175 1.03 18.88 4.27
CA ALA A 175 1.49 20.04 5.04
C ALA A 175 1.34 19.84 6.56
N LEU A 176 0.27 19.17 7.01
CA LEU A 176 0.09 18.77 8.41
C LEU A 176 1.19 17.78 8.83
N TYR A 177 1.43 16.73 8.04
CA TYR A 177 2.51 15.78 8.29
C TYR A 177 3.86 16.49 8.43
N LYS A 178 4.23 17.35 7.48
CA LYS A 178 5.49 18.12 7.52
C LYS A 178 5.58 19.06 8.72
N LEU A 179 4.48 19.72 9.09
CA LEU A 179 4.44 20.62 10.24
C LEU A 179 4.76 19.86 11.54
N TYR A 180 4.13 18.71 11.74
CA TYR A 180 4.26 17.94 12.99
C TYR A 180 5.50 17.05 13.05
N ARG A 181 6.38 17.09 12.04
CA ARG A 181 7.76 16.61 12.16
C ARG A 181 8.66 17.60 12.91
N ILE A 182 8.24 18.86 13.04
CA ILE A 182 8.99 19.87 13.79
C ILE A 182 8.77 19.61 15.30
N PRO A 183 9.82 19.35 16.10
CA PRO A 183 9.67 18.92 17.49
C PRO A 183 8.79 19.84 18.35
N LYS A 184 8.95 21.16 18.20
CA LYS A 184 8.13 22.16 18.91
C LYS A 184 6.63 22.05 18.57
N GLN A 185 6.30 21.84 17.30
CA GLN A 185 4.92 21.72 16.84
C GLN A 185 4.32 20.37 17.25
N ALA A 186 5.13 19.32 17.24
CA ALA A 186 4.74 18.01 17.75
C ALA A 186 4.40 18.07 19.24
N ALA A 187 5.26 18.70 20.05
CA ALA A 187 5.00 18.89 21.47
C ALA A 187 3.70 19.66 21.73
N GLY A 188 3.44 20.72 20.96
CA GLY A 188 2.19 21.48 21.03
C GLY A 188 0.95 20.66 20.67
N LEU A 189 0.99 19.86 19.59
CA LEU A 189 -0.11 18.95 19.25
C LEU A 189 -0.33 17.88 20.31
N LYS A 190 0.75 17.35 20.91
CA LYS A 190 0.66 16.39 22.00
C LYS A 190 -0.08 16.96 23.21
N ALA A 191 0.17 18.23 23.54
CA ALA A 191 -0.59 18.93 24.59
C ALA A 191 -2.06 19.11 24.19
N ALA A 192 -2.34 19.48 22.94
CA ALA A 192 -3.71 19.62 22.44
C ALA A 192 -4.51 18.30 22.44
N PHE A 193 -3.87 17.15 22.21
CA PHE A 193 -4.50 15.84 22.39
C PHE A 193 -4.97 15.61 23.83
N SER A 194 -4.14 15.95 24.82
CA SER A 194 -4.52 15.86 26.23
C SER A 194 -5.69 16.78 26.56
N THR A 195 -5.67 18.04 26.06
CA THR A 195 -6.75 19.02 26.29
C THR A 195 -8.08 18.60 25.67
N THR A 196 -8.04 17.93 24.51
CA THR A 196 -9.24 17.52 23.78
C THR A 196 -9.71 16.11 24.12
N ASN A 197 -8.99 15.40 25.00
CA ASN A 197 -9.21 13.99 25.34
C ASN A 197 -9.25 13.06 24.10
N ILE A 198 -8.43 13.39 23.09
CA ILE A 198 -8.28 12.57 21.88
C ILE A 198 -7.03 11.71 22.02
N SER A 199 -7.12 10.44 21.63
CA SER A 199 -5.95 9.56 21.59
C SER A 199 -4.88 10.13 20.65
N LYS A 200 -3.60 9.84 20.92
CA LYS A 200 -2.45 10.43 20.19
C LYS A 200 -2.37 9.94 18.73
N ILE A 201 -3.28 10.44 17.88
CA ILE A 201 -3.43 10.08 16.48
C ILE A 201 -2.73 11.15 15.63
N TRP A 202 -1.53 10.82 15.17
CA TRP A 202 -0.67 11.78 14.49
C TRP A 202 -0.98 11.91 13.00
N PRO A 203 -0.87 13.10 12.40
CA PRO A 203 -0.80 13.25 10.95
C PRO A 203 0.36 12.43 10.37
N VAL A 204 0.07 11.60 9.36
CA VAL A 204 1.04 10.70 8.73
C VAL A 204 1.26 11.08 7.27
N ARG A 205 2.33 10.53 6.68
CA ARG A 205 2.68 10.75 5.28
C ARG A 205 1.57 10.22 4.36
N VAL A 206 1.17 11.06 3.39
CA VAL A 206 0.12 10.74 2.41
C VAL A 206 0.67 9.98 1.18
N GLY A 207 1.95 10.20 0.86
CA GLY A 207 2.61 9.63 -0.31
C GLY A 207 3.39 8.33 -0.05
N GLY A 208 3.87 7.71 -1.13
CA GLY A 208 4.65 6.47 -1.12
C GLY A 208 4.27 5.57 -2.29
N THR A 209 4.60 4.29 -2.22
CA THR A 209 4.24 3.27 -3.21
C THR A 209 2.79 2.78 -3.09
N ARG A 210 2.08 3.14 -2.00
CA ARG A 210 0.70 2.72 -1.71
C ARG A 210 -0.22 3.93 -1.49
N TRP A 211 -0.70 4.54 -2.57
CA TRP A 211 -1.48 5.79 -2.53
C TRP A 211 -2.82 5.64 -1.78
N VAL A 212 -3.60 4.60 -2.03
CA VAL A 212 -4.93 4.40 -1.41
C VAL A 212 -4.79 4.27 0.11
N SER A 213 -3.94 3.35 0.57
CA SER A 213 -3.80 3.08 2.01
C SER A 213 -3.18 4.24 2.80
N HIS A 214 -2.14 4.90 2.26
CA HIS A 214 -1.50 6.04 2.92
C HIS A 214 -2.43 7.25 2.96
N THR A 215 -3.13 7.53 1.86
CA THR A 215 -4.10 8.63 1.82
C THR A 215 -5.25 8.38 2.79
N HIS A 216 -5.77 7.15 2.83
CA HIS A 216 -6.86 6.80 3.75
C HIS A 216 -6.45 6.97 5.21
N THR A 217 -5.27 6.48 5.58
CA THR A 217 -4.75 6.58 6.95
C THR A 217 -4.50 8.04 7.35
N ALA A 218 -3.88 8.83 6.47
CA ALA A 218 -3.64 10.26 6.72
C ALA A 218 -4.95 11.02 6.93
N LEU A 219 -5.94 10.74 6.09
CA LEU A 219 -7.26 11.35 6.14
C LEU A 219 -8.01 10.97 7.42
N GLN A 220 -8.07 9.68 7.77
CA GLN A 220 -8.67 9.22 9.02
C GLN A 220 -8.00 9.84 10.25
N ASN A 221 -6.67 9.96 10.24
CA ASN A 221 -5.93 10.57 11.34
C ASN A 221 -6.24 12.07 11.47
N MET A 222 -6.35 12.79 10.35
CA MET A 222 -6.76 14.19 10.35
C MET A 222 -8.19 14.36 10.87
N LEU A 223 -9.14 13.57 10.39
CA LEU A 223 -10.55 13.67 10.78
C LEU A 223 -10.75 13.33 12.26
N ARG A 224 -10.16 12.23 12.75
CA ARG A 224 -10.24 11.83 14.16
C ARG A 224 -9.47 12.75 15.10
N GLY A 225 -8.37 13.34 14.61
CA GLY A 225 -7.55 14.30 15.34
C GLY A 225 -8.01 15.75 15.20
N TYR A 226 -9.13 16.01 14.50
CA TYR A 226 -9.48 17.34 14.00
C TYR A 226 -9.49 18.41 15.09
N ARG A 227 -10.17 18.16 16.23
CA ARG A 227 -10.24 19.14 17.33
C ARG A 227 -8.88 19.50 17.88
N ALA A 228 -8.01 18.51 18.11
CA ALA A 228 -6.65 18.75 18.61
C ALA A 228 -5.80 19.53 17.61
N ILE A 229 -5.90 19.17 16.33
CA ILE A 229 -5.18 19.84 15.24
C ILE A 229 -5.62 21.30 15.13
N VAL A 230 -6.93 21.56 15.10
CA VAL A 230 -7.48 22.93 15.00
C VAL A 230 -7.15 23.75 16.24
N LEU A 231 -7.24 23.17 17.45
CA LEU A 231 -6.86 23.83 18.69
C LEU A 231 -5.40 24.31 18.65
N HIS A 232 -4.48 23.41 18.35
CA HIS A 232 -3.06 23.74 18.29
C HIS A 232 -2.75 24.74 17.18
N LEU A 233 -3.29 24.55 15.97
CA LEU A 233 -3.08 25.50 14.87
C LEU A 233 -3.63 26.89 15.21
N SER A 234 -4.74 26.98 15.94
CA SER A 234 -5.30 28.27 16.38
C SER A 234 -4.35 28.99 17.34
N GLN A 235 -3.74 28.27 18.29
CA GLN A 235 -2.72 28.82 19.18
C GLN A 235 -1.49 29.31 18.42
N VAL A 236 -1.01 28.54 17.43
CA VAL A 236 0.12 28.93 16.58
C VAL A 236 -0.22 30.15 15.72
N ALA A 237 -1.47 30.26 15.25
CA ALA A 237 -1.92 31.39 14.43
C ALA A 237 -2.04 32.71 15.21
N THR A 238 -2.19 32.68 16.54
CA THR A 238 -2.27 33.86 17.41
C THR A 238 -0.95 34.22 18.08
N THR A 239 -0.03 33.26 18.20
CA THR A 239 1.29 33.51 18.82
C THR A 239 2.15 34.37 17.89
N ARG A 240 2.61 35.55 18.36
CA ARG A 240 3.57 36.37 17.62
C ARG A 240 4.90 35.63 17.51
N THR A 241 5.23 35.18 16.30
CA THR A 241 6.52 34.57 15.98
C THR A 241 7.18 35.31 14.81
N ALA A 242 8.49 35.54 14.87
CA ALA A 242 9.25 36.08 13.74
C ALA A 242 9.31 35.09 12.54
N SER A 243 8.99 33.82 12.77
CA SER A 243 8.94 32.78 11.75
C SER A 243 7.58 32.77 11.03
N GLY A 244 7.57 32.52 9.72
CA GLY A 244 6.37 32.39 8.87
C GLY A 244 5.39 31.26 9.27
N MET A 245 5.56 30.66 10.45
CA MET A 245 4.72 29.63 11.03
C MET A 245 3.30 30.11 11.27
N GLN A 246 3.12 31.38 11.66
CA GLN A 246 1.81 31.98 11.87
C GLN A 246 1.00 31.99 10.56
N ALA A 247 1.60 32.44 9.46
CA ALA A 247 0.96 32.46 8.15
C ALA A 247 0.62 31.04 7.67
N LYS A 248 1.54 30.09 7.86
CA LYS A 248 1.31 28.68 7.54
C LYS A 248 0.13 28.10 8.34
N ALA A 249 0.07 28.32 9.65
CA ALA A 249 -1.02 27.85 10.49
C ALA A 249 -2.37 28.45 10.08
N LYS A 250 -2.42 29.76 9.77
CA LYS A 250 -3.62 30.42 9.22
C LYS A 250 -4.08 29.79 7.91
N GLY A 251 -3.15 29.50 7.00
CA GLY A 251 -3.45 28.83 5.73
C GLY A 251 -4.04 27.41 5.93
N LEU A 252 -3.46 26.62 6.83
CA LEU A 252 -3.98 25.28 7.15
C LEU A 252 -5.37 25.33 7.80
N LEU A 253 -5.59 26.26 8.73
CA LEU A 253 -6.90 26.49 9.35
C LEU A 253 -7.96 26.89 8.32
N LYS A 254 -7.61 27.76 7.36
CA LYS A 254 -8.52 28.16 6.28
C LYS A 254 -9.01 26.93 5.50
N THR A 255 -8.14 25.98 5.20
CA THR A 255 -8.52 24.75 4.51
C THR A 255 -9.31 23.79 5.42
N LEU A 256 -8.92 23.62 6.68
CA LEU A 256 -9.63 22.80 7.68
C LEU A 256 -11.03 23.34 8.02
N ARG A 257 -11.28 24.62 7.76
CA ARG A 257 -12.59 25.27 7.91
C ARG A 257 -13.31 25.46 6.58
N SER A 258 -12.79 24.96 5.46
CA SER A 258 -13.47 25.07 4.17
C SER A 258 -14.55 23.99 4.04
N LYS A 259 -15.80 24.40 3.83
CA LYS A 259 -16.94 23.48 3.67
C LYS A 259 -16.70 22.47 2.54
N ASP A 260 -16.28 22.93 1.36
CA ASP A 260 -16.01 22.05 0.22
C ASP A 260 -14.87 21.06 0.51
N ALA A 261 -13.78 21.54 1.13
CA ALA A 261 -12.64 20.69 1.45
C ALA A 261 -13.01 19.62 2.48
N MET A 262 -13.76 19.98 3.52
CA MET A 262 -14.20 19.03 4.54
C MET A 262 -15.26 18.07 4.00
N THR A 263 -16.20 18.54 3.18
CA THR A 263 -17.20 17.67 2.52
C THR A 263 -16.53 16.65 1.61
N PHE A 264 -15.58 17.11 0.78
CA PHE A 264 -14.79 16.23 -0.06
C PHE A 264 -13.90 15.29 0.75
N ALA A 265 -13.28 15.75 1.85
CA ALA A 265 -12.48 14.91 2.74
C ALA A 265 -13.29 13.75 3.31
N HIS A 266 -14.53 13.97 3.74
CA HIS A 266 -15.38 12.88 4.24
C HIS A 266 -15.82 11.93 3.12
N LEU A 267 -16.23 12.44 1.96
CA LEU A 267 -16.53 11.60 0.77
C LEU A 267 -15.33 10.75 0.36
N LEU A 268 -14.15 11.36 0.28
CA LEU A 268 -12.92 10.68 -0.08
C LEU A 268 -12.60 9.58 0.94
N SER A 269 -12.84 9.80 2.23
CA SER A 269 -12.64 8.79 3.27
C SER A 269 -13.55 7.59 3.06
N ASP A 270 -14.82 7.81 2.72
CA ASP A 270 -15.78 6.75 2.42
C ASP A 270 -15.37 5.94 1.17
N ILE A 271 -14.97 6.62 0.09
CA ILE A 271 -14.46 5.97 -1.14
C ILE A 271 -13.19 5.16 -0.85
N LEU A 272 -12.23 5.75 -0.13
CA LEU A 272 -10.96 5.10 0.20
C LEU A 272 -11.14 3.90 1.12
N ALA A 273 -12.14 3.90 2.00
CA ALA A 273 -12.47 2.73 2.82
C ALA A 273 -12.89 1.53 1.95
N VAL A 274 -13.72 1.76 0.93
CA VAL A 274 -14.12 0.72 -0.03
C VAL A 274 -12.91 0.25 -0.86
N LEU A 275 -12.13 1.18 -1.42
CA LEU A 275 -10.94 0.84 -2.21
C LEU A 275 -9.87 0.12 -1.38
N SER A 276 -9.70 0.48 -0.11
CA SER A 276 -8.76 -0.20 0.79
C SER A 276 -9.20 -1.65 1.06
N LYS A 277 -10.51 -1.91 1.19
CA LYS A 277 -11.03 -3.28 1.31
C LYS A 277 -10.78 -4.08 0.04
N LEU A 278 -11.02 -3.51 -1.13
CA LEU A 278 -10.69 -4.13 -2.41
C LEU A 278 -9.19 -4.47 -2.48
N SER A 279 -8.32 -3.49 -2.23
CA SER A 279 -6.87 -3.67 -2.28
C SER A 279 -6.38 -4.81 -1.37
N LYS A 280 -6.91 -4.92 -0.14
CA LYS A 280 -6.59 -6.03 0.77
C LYS A 280 -7.09 -7.39 0.26
N THR A 281 -8.27 -7.42 -0.36
CA THR A 281 -8.84 -8.65 -0.96
C THR A 281 -7.96 -9.15 -2.10
N LEU A 282 -7.49 -8.24 -2.95
CA LEU A 282 -6.61 -8.55 -4.09
C LEU A 282 -5.20 -9.00 -3.68
N GLN A 283 -4.80 -8.79 -2.42
CA GLN A 283 -3.50 -9.20 -1.85
C GLN A 283 -3.59 -10.51 -1.07
N GLN A 284 -4.77 -11.12 -0.96
CA GLN A 284 -4.91 -12.41 -0.27
C GLN A 284 -4.17 -13.51 -1.03
N ARG A 285 -3.56 -14.43 -0.29
CA ARG A 285 -2.82 -15.57 -0.86
C ARG A 285 -3.72 -16.53 -1.65
N GLU A 286 -4.97 -16.67 -1.22
CA GLU A 286 -5.95 -17.59 -1.77
C GLU A 286 -7.09 -16.80 -2.44
N VAL A 287 -6.75 -16.11 -3.54
CA VAL A 287 -7.73 -15.37 -4.34
C VAL A 287 -7.72 -15.91 -5.78
N CYS A 288 -8.92 -16.12 -6.34
CA CYS A 288 -9.07 -16.54 -7.73
C CYS A 288 -9.76 -15.43 -8.53
N THR A 289 -9.75 -15.56 -9.85
CA THR A 289 -10.33 -14.57 -10.78
C THR A 289 -11.81 -14.29 -10.50
N TYR A 290 -12.58 -15.30 -10.08
CA TYR A 290 -13.97 -15.12 -9.66
C TYR A 290 -14.09 -14.20 -8.43
N HIS A 291 -13.30 -14.43 -7.38
CA HIS A 291 -13.28 -13.57 -6.18
C HIS A 291 -12.88 -12.14 -6.52
N VAL A 292 -11.91 -11.97 -7.43
CA VAL A 292 -11.50 -10.65 -7.93
C VAL A 292 -12.67 -9.94 -8.62
N HIS A 293 -13.39 -10.62 -9.51
CA HIS A 293 -14.52 -10.06 -10.24
C HIS A 293 -15.66 -9.64 -9.32
N GLU A 294 -16.03 -10.49 -8.38
CA GLU A 294 -17.09 -10.18 -7.41
C GLU A 294 -16.69 -9.02 -6.48
N ALA A 295 -15.44 -8.99 -6.02
CA ALA A 295 -14.93 -7.87 -5.22
C ALA A 295 -14.93 -6.54 -5.99
N LEU A 296 -14.61 -6.57 -7.29
CA LEU A 296 -14.67 -5.40 -8.17
C LEU A 296 -16.11 -4.91 -8.35
N LYS A 297 -17.06 -5.80 -8.68
CA LYS A 297 -18.48 -5.46 -8.80
C LYS A 297 -19.04 -4.86 -7.51
N ALA A 298 -18.75 -5.49 -6.38
CA ALA A 298 -19.18 -5.00 -5.07
C ALA A 298 -18.60 -3.62 -4.76
N THR A 299 -17.34 -3.38 -5.15
CA THR A 299 -16.67 -2.08 -5.01
C THR A 299 -17.33 -1.01 -5.87
N MET A 300 -17.54 -1.28 -7.16
CA MET A 300 -18.21 -0.34 -8.08
C MET A 300 -19.63 -0.02 -7.61
N THR A 301 -20.38 -1.03 -7.18
CA THR A 301 -21.72 -0.86 -6.61
C THR A 301 -21.70 0.01 -5.35
N SER A 302 -20.71 -0.18 -4.48
CA SER A 302 -20.58 0.61 -3.25
C SER A 302 -20.22 2.07 -3.53
N ILE A 303 -19.30 2.31 -4.48
CA ILE A 303 -18.90 3.66 -4.88
C ILE A 303 -20.07 4.39 -5.57
N ASN A 304 -20.79 3.72 -6.48
CA ASN A 304 -21.93 4.33 -7.17
C ASN A 304 -23.03 4.78 -6.21
N LYS A 305 -23.24 4.05 -5.10
CA LYS A 305 -24.20 4.46 -4.07
C LYS A 305 -23.86 5.80 -3.43
N PHE A 306 -22.61 6.25 -3.43
CA PHE A 306 -22.26 7.57 -2.89
C PHE A 306 -22.78 8.75 -3.73
N LYS A 307 -23.28 8.49 -4.94
CA LYS A 307 -24.00 9.50 -5.74
C LYS A 307 -25.35 9.85 -5.14
N ASP A 308 -26.05 8.85 -4.62
CA ASP A 308 -27.45 8.99 -4.18
C ASP A 308 -27.58 9.07 -2.65
N ARG A 309 -26.57 8.58 -1.91
CA ARG A 309 -26.61 8.55 -0.45
C ARG A 309 -25.25 8.83 0.19
N ALA A 310 -25.27 9.60 1.27
CA ALA A 310 -24.08 9.89 2.05
C ALA A 310 -23.50 8.63 2.72
N GLY A 311 -22.18 8.45 2.61
CA GLY A 311 -21.44 7.42 3.32
C GLY A 311 -21.30 7.67 4.83
N PRO A 312 -20.78 6.70 5.60
CA PRO A 312 -20.59 6.83 7.04
C PRO A 312 -19.84 8.09 7.48
N GLU A 313 -18.76 8.46 6.80
CA GLU A 313 -18.00 9.67 7.12
C GLU A 313 -18.75 10.92 6.68
N GLN A 314 -19.32 10.95 5.47
CA GLN A 314 -20.11 12.11 5.02
C GLN A 314 -21.29 12.43 5.96
N ARG A 315 -21.94 11.41 6.52
CA ARG A 315 -23.03 11.60 7.48
C ARG A 315 -22.60 12.32 8.76
N LYS A 316 -21.32 12.25 9.15
CA LYS A 316 -20.81 13.00 10.32
C LYS A 316 -20.81 14.52 10.13
N LEU A 317 -20.76 14.99 8.88
CA LEU A 317 -20.97 16.41 8.56
C LEU A 317 -22.44 16.80 8.48
N GLN A 318 -23.33 15.83 8.21
CA GLN A 318 -24.76 16.07 8.07
C GLN A 318 -25.51 15.94 9.40
N GLN A 319 -24.92 15.27 10.39
CA GLN A 319 -25.45 15.15 11.74
C GLN A 319 -25.10 16.40 12.56
N GLY A 320 -25.89 17.46 12.43
CA GLY A 320 -25.73 18.73 13.18
C GLY A 320 -26.15 19.96 12.36
N ASP A 321 -25.67 21.14 12.78
CA ASP A 321 -25.65 22.30 11.90
C ASP A 321 -24.77 21.96 10.69
N CYS A 322 -25.37 21.93 9.49
CA CYS A 322 -24.75 21.52 8.22
C CYS A 322 -23.53 22.36 7.83
N ASN A 323 -23.25 23.42 8.61
CA ASN A 323 -22.11 24.30 8.49
C ASN A 323 -21.10 24.13 9.63
N SER A 324 -21.07 23.00 10.35
CA SER A 324 -20.12 22.78 11.43
C SER A 324 -19.53 21.37 11.44
N PHE A 325 -18.30 21.24 11.93
CA PHE A 325 -17.68 19.95 12.21
C PHE A 325 -16.91 20.03 13.53
N GLU A 326 -17.21 19.12 14.46
CA GLU A 326 -16.51 19.01 15.74
C GLU A 326 -16.39 20.36 16.50
N GLY A 327 -17.46 21.15 16.46
CA GLY A 327 -17.55 22.47 17.12
C GLY A 327 -16.83 23.61 16.38
N GLN A 328 -16.44 23.43 15.12
CA GLN A 328 -15.90 24.49 14.26
C GLN A 328 -16.89 24.83 13.14
N THR A 329 -17.21 26.11 12.97
CA THR A 329 -17.97 26.60 11.82
C THR A 329 -17.14 26.47 10.55
N LEU A 330 -17.72 25.84 9.54
CA LEU A 330 -17.19 25.71 8.19
C LEU A 330 -17.64 26.91 7.35
N THR A 331 -16.71 27.47 6.60
CA THR A 331 -16.90 28.61 5.70
C THR A 331 -16.85 28.15 4.24
N GLY A 332 -17.73 28.68 3.39
CA GLY A 332 -17.84 28.32 1.97
C GLY A 332 -19.26 28.49 1.45
N VAL A 333 -19.46 28.38 0.13
CA VAL A 333 -20.77 28.50 -0.52
C VAL A 333 -21.55 27.20 -0.34
N ASP A 334 -22.86 27.30 -0.08
CA ASP A 334 -23.77 26.16 -0.07
C ASP A 334 -24.02 25.68 -1.50
N HIS A 335 -23.40 24.55 -1.90
CA HIS A 335 -23.71 23.86 -3.15
C HIS A 335 -24.93 22.92 -3.03
N SER A 336 -25.70 23.02 -1.93
CA SER A 336 -26.88 22.19 -1.65
C SER A 336 -28.06 22.41 -2.61
N SER A 337 -27.91 23.29 -3.61
CA SER A 337 -28.91 23.55 -4.66
C SER A 337 -28.30 23.60 -6.06
N GLY A 338 -27.60 22.54 -6.48
CA GLY A 338 -27.10 22.45 -7.87
C GLY A 338 -26.72 21.04 -8.26
N GLN A 339 -27.34 20.54 -9.33
CA GLN A 339 -27.00 19.27 -9.98
C GLN A 339 -25.49 19.15 -10.18
N ILE A 340 -24.94 17.99 -9.78
CA ILE A 340 -23.56 17.62 -10.09
C ILE A 340 -23.59 17.09 -11.54
N GLU A 341 -23.12 17.89 -12.50
CA GLU A 341 -22.67 17.40 -13.81
C GLU A 341 -21.27 16.78 -13.72
#